data_AF-A0A2S2NFC1-F1
#
_entry.id   AF-A0A2S2NFC1-F1
#
_cell.length_a   1.000
_cell.length_b   1.000
_cell.length_c   1.000
_cell.angle_alpha   90.00
_cell.angle_beta   90.00
_cell.angle_gamma   90.00
#
_symmetry.space_group_name_H-M   'P 1'
#
loop_
_entity.id
_entity.type
_entity.pdbx_description
1 polymer ?
#
loop_
_entity_poly.entity_id
_entity_poly.type
_entity_poly.pdbx_seq_one_letter_code
_entity_poly.pdbx_strand_id
1 'polypeptide(L)'
;NLCTSISLNKLSDQFVHNINTIIILFDIDNSNVMETINKCLPLVEKSQAEVLILLSEKSIDSHVSNNATNIFEWCRKNHFELIVLEEIANEMDTTGTERVKQALYAHHWPNLKAKCK
;
A
#
# COMPACT_ATOMS: atom_id res chain seq x y z
N ASN A 1 -11.01 -17.03 -4.34
CA ASN A 1 -10.22 -17.02 -5.58
C ASN A 1 -9.15 -15.95 -5.45
N LEU A 2 -7.89 -16.38 -5.31
CA LEU A 2 -6.72 -15.51 -5.37
C LEU A 2 -6.18 -15.58 -6.81
N CYS A 3 -5.92 -14.42 -7.42
CA CYS A 3 -5.26 -14.34 -8.73
C CYS A 3 -3.88 -13.74 -8.52
N THR A 4 -2.86 -14.28 -9.18
CA THR A 4 -1.47 -13.82 -9.09
C THR A 4 -0.93 -13.51 -10.47
N SER A 5 -0.21 -12.39 -10.61
CA SER A 5 0.49 -12.03 -11.84
C SER A 5 1.93 -11.64 -11.50
N ILE A 6 2.86 -12.04 -12.37
CA ILE A 6 4.27 -11.63 -12.31
C ILE A 6 4.54 -10.30 -13.03
N SER A 7 3.51 -9.67 -13.63
CA SER A 7 3.66 -8.41 -14.37
C SER A 7 2.42 -7.54 -14.25
N LEU A 8 2.63 -6.29 -13.85
CA LEU A 8 1.58 -5.26 -13.79
C LEU A 8 1.12 -4.82 -15.18
N ASN A 9 1.97 -4.96 -16.21
CA ASN A 9 1.70 -4.50 -17.58
C ASN A 9 0.74 -5.40 -18.37
N LYS A 10 0.32 -6.53 -17.80
CA LYS A 10 -0.57 -7.50 -18.46
C LYS A 10 -2.02 -7.43 -17.97
N LEU A 11 -2.33 -6.46 -17.10
CA LEU A 11 -3.67 -6.26 -16.59
C LEU A 11 -4.51 -5.52 -17.63
N SER A 12 -5.71 -6.02 -17.94
CA SER A 12 -6.65 -5.31 -18.82
C SER A 12 -7.14 -4.02 -18.17
N ASP A 13 -7.44 -3.00 -18.95
CA ASP A 13 -7.95 -1.72 -18.42
C ASP A 13 -9.23 -1.90 -17.59
N GLN A 14 -10.13 -2.80 -18.01
CA GLN A 14 -11.34 -3.14 -17.23
C GLN A 14 -10.99 -3.67 -15.84
N PHE A 15 -9.95 -4.50 -15.72
CA PHE A 15 -9.50 -5.00 -14.43
C PHE A 15 -8.95 -3.86 -13.57
N VAL A 16 -8.07 -3.03 -14.14
CA VAL A 16 -7.44 -1.91 -13.43
C VAL A 16 -8.46 -0.92 -12.90
N HIS A 17 -9.50 -0.62 -13.68
CA HIS A 17 -10.58 0.29 -13.26
C HIS A 17 -11.43 -0.24 -12.10
N ASN A 18 -11.43 -1.55 -11.87
CA ASN A 18 -12.16 -2.19 -10.77
C ASN A 18 -11.28 -2.41 -9.52
N ILE A 19 -10.04 -1.93 -9.52
CA ILE A 19 -9.18 -1.97 -8.32
C ILE A 19 -9.63 -0.86 -7.37
N ASN A 20 -10.14 -1.24 -6.20
CA ASN A 20 -10.51 -0.29 -5.14
C ASN A 20 -9.38 -0.02 -4.13
N THR A 21 -8.34 -0.86 -4.12
CA THR A 21 -7.22 -0.75 -3.18
C THR A 21 -5.92 -1.24 -3.79
N ILE A 22 -4.84 -0.55 -3.49
CA ILE A 22 -3.49 -0.97 -3.83
C ILE A 22 -2.65 -1.04 -2.55
N ILE A 23 -2.07 -2.20 -2.29
CA ILE A 23 -1.08 -2.41 -1.23
C ILE A 23 0.23 -2.80 -1.90
N ILE A 24 1.28 -2.01 -1.70
CA ILE A 24 2.61 -2.27 -2.23
C ILE A 24 3.48 -2.74 -1.07
N LEU A 25 3.88 -4.01 -1.09
CA LEU A 25 4.92 -4.52 -0.19
C LEU A 25 6.29 -4.19 -0.77
N PHE A 26 7.18 -3.61 0.03
CA PHE A 26 8.53 -3.29 -0.40
C PHE A 26 9.58 -3.71 0.63
N ASP A 27 10.80 -3.91 0.15
CA ASP A 27 11.99 -4.14 0.98
C ASP A 27 12.78 -2.84 1.13
N ILE A 28 12.87 -2.33 2.36
CA ILE A 28 13.56 -1.08 2.70
C ILE A 28 15.07 -1.16 2.46
N ASP A 29 15.64 -2.37 2.55
CA ASP A 29 17.08 -2.60 2.39
C ASP A 29 17.50 -2.69 0.91
N ASN A 30 16.53 -2.73 -0.01
CA ASN A 30 16.81 -2.72 -1.44
C ASN A 30 17.30 -1.33 -1.86
N SER A 31 18.53 -1.26 -2.38
CA SER A 31 19.13 -0.01 -2.87
C SER A 31 18.30 0.68 -3.96
N ASN A 32 17.50 -0.09 -4.70
CA ASN A 32 16.64 0.39 -5.79
C ASN A 32 15.16 0.42 -5.37
N VAL A 33 14.86 0.53 -4.08
CA VAL A 33 13.49 0.55 -3.54
C VAL A 33 12.64 1.62 -4.24
N MET A 34 13.16 2.84 -4.40
CA MET A 34 12.44 3.94 -5.04
C MET A 34 12.11 3.64 -6.50
N GLU A 35 13.06 3.09 -7.26
CA GLU A 35 12.80 2.67 -8.64
C GLU A 35 11.75 1.56 -8.69
N THR A 36 11.78 0.64 -7.73
CA THR A 36 10.88 -0.51 -7.65
C THR A 36 9.45 -0.07 -7.35
N ILE A 37 9.22 0.78 -6.34
CA ILE A 37 7.88 1.29 -6.02
C ILE A 37 7.35 2.23 -7.12
N ASN A 38 8.22 2.96 -7.81
CA ASN A 38 7.82 3.84 -8.92
C ASN A 38 7.24 3.05 -10.11
N LYS A 39 7.62 1.78 -10.30
CA LYS A 39 7.04 0.90 -11.34
C LYS A 39 5.54 0.65 -11.11
N CYS A 40 5.04 0.86 -9.90
CA CYS A 40 3.62 0.73 -9.58
C CYS A 40 2.80 1.99 -9.89
N LEU A 41 3.42 3.18 -10.00
CA LEU A 41 2.68 4.45 -10.20
C LEU A 41 1.79 4.45 -11.44
N PRO A 42 2.21 3.94 -12.62
CA PRO A 42 1.32 3.88 -13.78
C PRO A 42 0.05 3.05 -13.54
N LEU A 43 0.09 2.06 -12.65
CA LEU A 43 -1.10 1.30 -12.25
C LEU A 43 -1.98 2.12 -11.33
N VAL A 44 -1.38 2.80 -10.35
CA VAL A 44 -2.08 3.67 -9.40
C VAL A 44 -2.85 4.76 -10.15
N GLU A 45 -2.19 5.47 -11.06
CA GLU A 45 -2.77 6.55 -11.88
C GLU A 45 -3.92 6.10 -12.79
N LYS A 46 -3.87 4.84 -13.26
CA LYS A 46 -4.94 4.26 -14.10
C LYS A 46 -6.09 3.67 -13.30
N SER A 47 -5.86 3.34 -12.04
CA SER A 47 -6.86 2.73 -11.16
C SER A 47 -7.79 3.79 -10.55
N GLN A 48 -8.88 3.34 -9.94
CA GLN A 48 -9.74 4.16 -9.08
C GLN A 48 -9.53 3.83 -7.59
N ALA A 49 -8.33 3.35 -7.23
CA ALA A 49 -8.06 2.93 -5.87
C ALA A 49 -8.01 4.15 -4.93
N GLU A 50 -8.88 4.16 -3.92
CA GLU A 50 -8.92 5.23 -2.92
C GLU A 50 -8.11 4.87 -1.66
N VAL A 51 -7.87 3.57 -1.43
CA VAL A 51 -7.01 3.08 -0.35
C VAL A 51 -5.65 2.70 -0.95
N LEU A 52 -4.62 3.46 -0.62
CA LEU A 52 -3.25 3.28 -1.09
C LEU A 52 -2.34 3.06 0.11
N ILE A 53 -1.76 1.86 0.23
CA ILE A 53 -0.91 1.47 1.36
C ILE A 53 0.46 1.06 0.85
N LEU A 54 1.51 1.68 1.38
CA LEU A 54 2.88 1.24 1.20
C LEU A 54 3.27 0.49 2.47
N LEU A 55 3.54 -0.80 2.33
CA LEU A 55 3.72 -1.73 3.44
C LEU A 55 5.18 -2.14 3.53
N SER A 56 5.78 -1.98 4.70
CA SER A 56 7.12 -2.47 5.00
C SER A 56 7.06 -3.59 6.02
N GLU A 57 7.83 -4.65 5.80
CA GLU A 57 7.98 -5.71 6.80
C GLU A 57 8.82 -5.21 7.98
N LYS A 58 9.87 -4.44 7.68
CA LYS A 58 10.86 -3.96 8.64
C LYS A 58 10.55 -2.55 9.13
N SER A 59 11.04 -2.23 10.32
CA SER A 59 11.01 -0.86 10.84
C SER A 59 11.72 0.13 9.91
N ILE A 60 11.13 1.29 9.70
CA ILE A 60 11.71 2.38 8.94
C ILE A 60 12.16 3.44 9.92
N ASP A 61 13.45 3.49 10.21
CA ASP A 61 14.05 4.53 11.03
C ASP A 61 14.69 5.59 10.14
N SER A 62 14.19 6.83 10.24
CA SER A 62 14.73 8.00 9.54
C SER A 62 16.18 8.30 9.88
N HIS A 63 16.69 7.81 11.01
CA HIS A 63 18.07 8.01 11.45
C HIS A 63 19.05 6.97 10.89
N VAL A 64 18.55 5.86 10.34
CA VAL A 64 19.39 4.71 9.96
C VAL A 64 19.47 4.51 8.44
N SER A 65 18.44 4.90 7.68
CA SER A 65 18.41 4.69 6.23
C SER A 65 18.19 5.98 5.45
N ASN A 66 19.09 6.28 4.50
CA ASN A 66 18.90 7.36 3.52
C ASN A 66 17.61 7.18 2.69
N ASN A 67 17.10 5.95 2.59
CA ASN A 67 15.85 5.67 1.86
C ASN A 67 14.61 6.08 2.65
N ALA A 68 14.68 6.14 3.99
CA ALA A 68 13.52 6.41 4.84
C ALA A 68 12.89 7.77 4.50
N THR A 69 13.67 8.84 4.46
CA THR A 69 13.19 10.19 4.09
C THR A 69 12.54 10.20 2.71
N ASN A 70 13.17 9.56 1.71
CA ASN A 70 12.64 9.48 0.35
C ASN A 70 11.30 8.73 0.32
N ILE A 71 11.13 7.70 1.14
CA ILE A 71 9.89 6.93 1.24
C ILE A 71 8.78 7.77 1.87
N PHE A 72 9.05 8.47 2.98
CA PHE A 72 8.05 9.36 3.59
C PHE A 72 7.59 10.45 2.63
N GLU A 73 8.52 11.10 1.93
CA GLU A 73 8.19 12.12 0.93
C GLU A 73 7.39 11.53 -0.24
N TRP A 74 7.75 10.34 -0.69
CA TRP A 74 7.06 9.63 -1.76
C TRP A 74 5.65 9.24 -1.36
N CYS A 75 5.46 8.72 -0.15
CA CYS A 75 4.14 8.39 0.39
C CYS A 75 3.24 9.62 0.41
N ARG A 76 3.76 10.74 0.97
CA ARG A 76 3.03 12.01 1.01
C ARG A 76 2.67 12.51 -0.39
N LYS A 77 3.61 12.44 -1.34
CA LYS A 77 3.42 12.91 -2.72
C LYS A 77 2.37 12.11 -3.47
N ASN A 78 2.32 10.79 -3.26
CA ASN A 78 1.47 9.88 -4.01
C ASN A 78 0.24 9.42 -3.22
N HIS A 79 -0.05 10.06 -2.08
CA HIS A 79 -1.19 9.78 -1.20
C HIS A 79 -1.22 8.36 -0.63
N PHE A 80 -0.05 7.75 -0.45
CA PHE A 80 0.06 6.46 0.23
C PHE A 80 0.16 6.64 1.74
N GLU A 81 -0.55 5.80 2.47
CA GLU A 81 -0.29 5.56 3.89
C GLU A 81 0.88 4.58 4.01
N LEU A 82 1.89 4.94 4.80
CA LEU A 82 2.99 4.04 5.14
C LEU A 82 2.61 3.24 6.39
N ILE A 83 2.67 1.90 6.30
CA ILE A 83 2.43 1.01 7.43
C ILE A 83 3.64 0.08 7.57
N VAL A 84 4.14 -0.05 8.79
CA VAL A 84 5.18 -1.01 9.16
C VAL A 84 4.53 -2.20 9.87
N LEU A 85 4.80 -3.42 9.41
CA LEU A 85 4.19 -4.64 9.94
C LEU A 85 4.69 -5.01 11.33
N GLU A 86 6.00 -4.87 11.58
CA GLU A 86 6.64 -5.23 12.85
C GLU A 86 6.58 -4.12 13.91
N GLU A 87 5.84 -3.04 13.68
CA GLU A 87 5.78 -1.92 14.61
C GLU A 87 4.90 -2.25 15.83
N ILE A 88 5.44 -1.99 17.03
CA ILE A 88 4.72 -2.20 18.28
C ILE A 88 3.70 -1.07 18.46
N ALA A 89 2.43 -1.45 18.54
CA ALA A 89 1.34 -0.52 18.82
C ALA A 89 1.52 0.19 20.17
N ASN A 90 1.39 1.52 20.18
CA ASN A 90 1.15 2.26 21.41
C ASN A 90 -0.29 2.02 21.89
N GLU A 91 -0.59 2.29 23.17
CA GLU A 91 -1.86 1.91 23.81
C GLU A 91 -3.14 2.42 23.12
N MET A 92 -3.04 3.43 22.23
CA MET A 92 -4.17 4.00 21.50
C MET A 92 -4.09 3.88 19.97
N ASP A 93 -2.97 3.42 19.41
CA ASP A 93 -2.76 3.39 17.95
C ASP A 93 -2.72 1.95 17.44
N THR A 94 -3.38 1.67 16.31
CA THR A 94 -3.17 0.40 15.61
C THR A 94 -1.99 0.51 14.67
N THR A 95 -1.13 -0.51 14.68
CA THR A 95 -0.01 -0.68 13.76
C THR A 95 -0.16 -1.96 12.94
N GLY A 96 0.77 -2.19 12.00
CA GLY A 96 0.87 -3.42 11.23
C GLY A 96 -0.43 -3.90 10.60
N THR A 97 -0.74 -5.20 10.73
CA THR A 97 -1.91 -5.80 10.07
C THR A 97 -3.24 -5.23 10.58
N GLU A 98 -3.34 -4.85 11.86
CA GLU A 98 -4.57 -4.25 12.38
C GLU A 98 -4.83 -2.87 11.78
N ARG A 99 -3.78 -2.06 11.55
CA ARG A 99 -3.91 -0.80 10.83
C ARG A 99 -4.36 -1.00 9.38
N VAL A 100 -3.78 -2.00 8.68
CA VAL A 100 -4.23 -2.37 7.32
C VAL A 100 -5.72 -2.73 7.33
N LYS A 101 -6.17 -3.57 8.27
CA LYS A 101 -7.60 -3.93 8.38
C LYS A 101 -8.47 -2.71 8.62
N GLN A 102 -8.07 -1.79 9.50
CA GLN A 102 -8.83 -0.57 9.74
C GLN A 102 -8.95 0.31 8.50
N ALA A 103 -7.84 0.53 7.77
CA ALA A 103 -7.85 1.30 6.53
C ALA A 103 -8.83 0.70 5.51
N LEU A 104 -8.86 -0.63 5.41
CA LEU A 104 -9.80 -1.33 4.54
C LEU A 104 -11.26 -1.24 5.05
N TYR A 105 -11.51 -1.41 6.34
CA TYR A 105 -12.88 -1.40 6.88
C TYR A 105 -13.51 0.00 6.96
N ALA A 106 -12.69 1.04 7.08
CA ALA A 106 -13.16 2.43 7.07
C ALA A 106 -13.65 2.87 5.69
N HIS A 107 -13.20 2.20 4.63
CA HIS A 107 -13.55 2.56 3.26
C HIS A 107 -14.90 1.98 2.83
N HIS A 108 -15.68 2.79 2.10
CA HIS A 108 -16.96 2.36 1.53
C HIS A 108 -16.72 1.68 0.19
N TRP A 109 -17.13 0.41 0.06
CA TRP A 109 -16.95 -0.36 -1.16
C TRP A 109 -18.22 -0.33 -2.02
N PRO A 110 -18.38 0.58 -3.00
CA PRO A 110 -19.64 0.77 -3.72
C PRO A 110 -20.10 -0.47 -4.49
N ASN A 111 -19.14 -1.33 -4.88
CA ASN A 111 -19.39 -2.56 -5.62
C ASN A 111 -19.62 -3.78 -4.73
N LEU A 112 -19.56 -3.63 -3.40
CA LEU A 112 -19.80 -4.73 -2.45
C LEU A 112 -21.10 -4.48 -1.68
N LYS A 113 -21.98 -5.48 -1.68
CA LYS A 113 -23.12 -5.50 -0.76
C LYS A 113 -22.64 -6.04 0.59
N ALA A 114 -22.69 -5.19 1.62
CA ALA A 114 -22.51 -5.65 2.98
C ALA A 114 -23.55 -6.74 3.29
N LYS A 115 -23.10 -7.86 3.85
CA LYS A 115 -24.02 -8.85 4.41
C LYS A 115 -24.49 -8.34 5.77
N CYS A 116 -25.75 -7.92 5.86
CA CYS A 116 -26.40 -7.76 7.16
C CYS A 116 -26.56 -9.14 7.80
N LYS A 117 -26.18 -9.27 9.07
CA LYS A 117 -26.44 -10.47 9.87
C LYS A 117 -27.91 -10.53 10.26
#